data_AF-A0AAD9UKP7-F1
#
_entry.id   AF-A0AAD9UKP7-F1
#
_cell.length_a   1.000
_cell.length_b   1.000
_cell.length_c   1.000
_cell.angle_alpha   90.00
_cell.angle_beta   90.00
_cell.angle_gamma   90.00
#
_symmetry.space_group_name_H-M   'P 1'
#
loop_
_entity.id
_entity.type
_entity.pdbx_description
1 polymer ?
#
loop_
_entity_poly.entity_id
_entity_poly.type
_entity_poly.pdbx_seq_one_letter_code
_entity_poly.pdbx_strand_id
1 'polypeptide(L)'
;MMMEPLTAEKPDTLSNRTSLDFHGYELLLLRKLQSDSALCMEWRDKLQKKIADEDYDLGDIPHSLWFLTVTLVRKKDRLLQFVQKQLEQAAKDYKARRICLGETLLTRYLHSHMFTELHLDGIYKYGDDNTLPPEIFRCPSITWLSLKYNYLDRIPPDIGQMANLEHLALTNNKLQNKSIPYTLIFCHNLRTLLLDNNLLDALPGFLLKMPSLETVHRHGNHNYFKSTFMWYHTDVNERILSIGHVSDFVMRQPETLQFWATQAVIGSKVNFYRDPAVAPVLREYITSIYTMFNVCVYCNTAKLLNQAGYKVITFKNPYLGNTCVPFQHWACSLSCAMGVEIPARYEQIKAARELDREYDAYVESCQKQYRVVYTSPDGKRLEHRPMIIPHQRRGCGFHQSCHCVLL
;
A
#
# COMPACT_ATOMS: atom_id res chain seq x y z
N MET A 1 14.33 5.87 29.79
CA MET A 1 14.59 4.55 29.20
C MET A 1 15.38 4.77 27.93
N MET A 2 16.60 4.24 27.90
CA MET A 2 17.54 4.44 26.79
C MET A 2 16.96 3.89 25.49
N MET A 3 17.01 4.67 24.42
CA MET A 3 16.77 4.15 23.07
C MET A 3 17.96 3.26 22.69
N GLU A 4 17.70 1.98 22.46
CA GLU A 4 18.66 1.10 21.80
C GLU A 4 18.93 1.59 20.37
N PRO A 5 20.17 1.50 19.89
CA PRO A 5 20.50 1.86 18.51
C PRO A 5 19.81 0.90 17.56
N LEU A 6 19.21 1.45 16.50
CA LEU A 6 18.68 0.74 15.33
C LEU A 6 19.68 -0.34 14.92
N THR A 7 19.39 -1.60 15.27
CA THR A 7 20.13 -2.74 14.74
C THR A 7 19.95 -2.73 13.24
N ALA A 8 21.05 -2.58 12.51
CA ALA A 8 21.09 -2.74 11.07
C ALA A 8 20.53 -4.14 10.74
N GLU A 9 19.29 -4.19 10.26
CA GLU A 9 18.78 -5.40 9.60
C GLU A 9 19.74 -5.72 8.45
N LYS A 10 20.14 -6.99 8.37
CA LYS A 10 20.96 -7.50 7.27
C LYS A 10 20.28 -7.13 5.95
N PRO A 11 21.01 -6.67 4.92
CA PRO A 11 20.43 -6.43 3.61
C PRO A 11 19.79 -7.73 3.13
N ASP A 12 18.49 -7.69 2.82
CA ASP A 12 17.78 -8.77 2.14
C ASP A 12 18.61 -9.19 0.92
N THR A 13 19.03 -10.45 0.90
CA THR A 13 19.94 -11.03 -0.09
C THR A 13 19.24 -11.28 -1.43
N LEU A 14 18.66 -10.24 -2.02
CA LEU A 14 17.91 -10.35 -3.27
C LEU A 14 17.97 -9.08 -4.16
N SER A 15 19.15 -8.47 -4.33
CA SER A 15 19.43 -7.69 -5.55
C SER A 15 20.94 -7.47 -5.78
N ASN A 16 21.62 -8.48 -6.31
CA ASN A 16 22.91 -8.29 -7.00
C ASN A 16 22.69 -7.74 -8.43
N ARG A 17 21.80 -6.74 -8.56
CA ARG A 17 21.69 -5.87 -9.73
C ARG A 17 22.09 -4.48 -9.27
N THR A 18 22.88 -3.78 -10.07
CA THR A 18 23.15 -2.33 -9.90
C THR A 18 21.83 -1.56 -10.04
N SER A 19 21.03 -1.60 -8.99
CA SER A 19 19.76 -0.89 -8.87
C SER A 19 20.06 0.57 -8.59
N LEU A 20 19.46 1.46 -9.39
CA LEU A 20 19.51 2.91 -9.13
C LEU A 20 18.46 3.20 -8.05
N ASP A 21 18.97 3.28 -6.83
CA ASP A 21 18.24 3.48 -5.59
C ASP A 21 18.25 4.95 -5.13
N PHE A 22 17.10 5.50 -4.80
CA PHE A 22 17.00 6.78 -4.09
C PHE A 22 16.59 6.52 -2.65
N HIS A 23 17.35 7.08 -1.71
CA HIS A 23 17.12 6.85 -0.28
C HIS A 23 16.63 8.11 0.45
N GLY A 24 16.01 7.90 1.60
CA GLY A 24 15.44 8.98 2.40
C GLY A 24 16.40 10.09 2.84
N TYR A 25 17.68 9.77 3.04
CA TYR A 25 18.69 10.78 3.34
C TYR A 25 18.91 11.77 2.18
N GLU A 26 18.73 11.34 0.93
CA GLU A 26 18.79 12.24 -0.24
C GLU A 26 17.57 13.13 -0.30
N LEU A 27 16.38 12.61 0.04
CA LEU A 27 15.17 13.43 0.17
C LEU A 27 15.35 14.53 1.21
N LEU A 28 15.85 14.16 2.40
CA LEU A 28 16.09 15.10 3.49
C LEU A 28 17.11 16.17 3.08
N LEU A 29 18.18 15.77 2.39
CA LEU A 29 19.18 16.70 1.86
C LEU A 29 18.56 17.68 0.86
N LEU A 30 17.84 17.19 -0.14
CA LEU A 30 17.23 18.02 -1.17
C LEU A 30 16.18 18.98 -0.58
N ARG A 31 15.36 18.50 0.35
CA ARG A 31 14.36 19.33 1.07
C ARG A 31 15.05 20.42 1.87
N LYS A 32 16.13 20.08 2.59
CA LYS A 32 16.89 21.04 3.40
C LYS A 32 17.55 22.10 2.51
N LEU A 33 18.21 21.69 1.42
CA LEU A 33 18.82 22.59 0.43
C LEU A 33 17.80 23.52 -0.23
N GLN A 34 16.57 23.04 -0.47
CA GLN A 34 15.50 23.86 -1.03
C GLN A 34 14.92 24.87 -0.02
N SER A 35 14.88 24.50 1.26
CA SER A 35 14.33 25.37 2.32
C SER A 35 15.31 26.41 2.87
N ASP A 36 16.62 26.16 2.78
CA ASP A 36 17.65 26.92 3.48
C ASP A 36 18.71 27.42 2.50
N SER A 37 18.53 28.64 2.00
CA SER A 37 19.39 29.24 0.98
C SER A 37 20.81 29.53 1.50
N ALA A 38 20.95 29.87 2.79
CA ALA A 38 22.25 30.10 3.42
C ALA A 38 23.05 28.80 3.50
N LEU A 39 22.40 27.71 3.95
CA LEU A 39 23.01 26.39 3.97
C LEU A 39 23.41 25.92 2.56
N CYS A 40 22.57 26.19 1.57
CA CYS A 40 22.85 25.86 0.18
C CYS A 40 24.13 26.55 -0.33
N MET A 41 24.35 27.83 0.01
CA MET A 41 25.57 28.56 -0.37
C MET A 41 26.82 28.02 0.34
N GLU A 42 26.75 27.81 1.66
CA GLU A 42 27.88 27.29 2.44
C GLU A 42 28.33 25.92 1.94
N TRP A 43 27.39 24.98 1.78
CA TRP A 43 27.72 23.63 1.35
C TRP A 43 28.03 23.53 -0.13
N ARG A 44 27.50 24.44 -0.95
CA ARG A 44 27.95 24.59 -2.33
C ARG A 44 29.44 24.91 -2.38
N ASP A 45 29.90 25.89 -1.60
CA ASP A 45 31.31 26.28 -1.60
C ASP A 45 32.21 25.15 -1.06
N LYS A 46 31.79 24.48 0.01
CA LYS A 46 32.50 23.31 0.56
C LYS A 46 32.54 22.13 -0.43
N LEU A 47 31.43 21.82 -1.10
CA LEU A 47 31.36 20.76 -2.10
C LEU A 47 32.13 21.12 -3.38
N GLN A 48 32.11 22.37 -3.82
CA GLN A 48 32.90 22.85 -4.96
C GLN A 48 34.40 22.67 -4.72
N LYS A 49 34.89 23.09 -3.54
CA LYS A 49 36.30 22.86 -3.15
C LYS A 49 36.63 21.37 -3.15
N LYS A 50 35.73 20.54 -2.65
CA LYS A 50 35.91 19.08 -2.66
C LYS A 50 35.89 18.44 -4.04
N ILE A 51 35.11 18.97 -4.98
CA ILE A 51 35.15 18.56 -6.39
C ILE A 51 36.50 18.91 -7.02
N ALA A 52 37.12 20.02 -6.61
CA ALA A 52 38.39 20.49 -7.17
C ALA A 52 39.62 19.74 -6.60
N ASP A 53 39.67 19.47 -5.30
CA ASP A 53 40.90 19.03 -4.63
C ASP A 53 40.96 17.51 -4.31
N GLU A 54 39.93 16.72 -4.64
CA GLU A 54 39.70 15.28 -4.34
C GLU A 54 39.79 14.86 -2.84
N ASP A 55 40.52 15.60 -2.01
CA ASP A 55 40.91 15.29 -0.63
C ASP A 55 40.48 16.39 0.38
N TYR A 56 39.57 17.28 -0.03
CA TYR A 56 39.07 18.35 0.84
C TYR A 56 38.26 17.78 2.02
N ASP A 57 38.72 18.06 3.24
CA ASP A 57 37.97 17.79 4.47
C ASP A 57 36.76 18.73 4.58
N LEU A 58 35.58 18.17 4.79
CA LEU A 58 34.34 18.95 4.90
C LEU A 58 34.19 19.60 6.29
N GLY A 59 35.11 19.31 7.22
CA GLY A 59 35.05 19.72 8.62
C GLY A 59 33.92 19.00 9.36
N ASP A 60 33.67 19.43 10.60
CA ASP A 60 32.61 18.87 11.43
C ASP A 60 31.23 19.20 10.84
N ILE A 61 30.54 18.18 10.34
CA ILE A 61 29.17 18.29 9.85
C ILE A 61 28.24 18.42 11.06
N PRO A 62 27.41 19.48 11.16
CA PRO A 62 26.45 19.62 12.24
C PRO A 62 25.58 18.36 12.37
N HIS A 63 25.30 17.94 13.60
CA HIS A 63 24.48 16.73 13.86
C HIS A 63 23.08 16.82 13.20
N SER A 64 22.56 18.03 13.02
CA SER A 64 21.30 18.29 12.30
C SER A 64 21.33 17.95 10.80
N LEU A 65 22.52 17.76 10.22
CA LEU A 65 22.76 17.40 8.83
C LEU A 65 23.36 15.99 8.69
N TRP A 66 23.10 15.11 9.65
CA TRP A 66 23.60 13.72 9.62
C TRP A 66 23.34 13.01 8.27
N PHE A 67 22.21 13.31 7.61
CA PHE A 67 21.86 12.76 6.30
C PHE A 67 22.87 13.12 5.21
N LEU A 68 23.52 14.28 5.30
CA LEU A 68 24.58 14.69 4.38
C LEU A 68 25.82 13.82 4.57
N THR A 69 26.21 13.55 5.82
CA THR A 69 27.30 12.63 6.14
C THR A 69 27.03 11.26 5.55
N VAL A 70 25.82 10.72 5.76
CA VAL A 70 25.42 9.42 5.20
C VAL A 70 25.44 9.44 3.68
N THR A 71 24.95 10.51 3.05
CA THR A 71 24.95 10.66 1.58
C THR A 71 26.38 10.66 1.03
N LEU A 72 27.29 11.39 1.67
CA LEU A 72 28.70 11.46 1.27
C LEU A 72 29.43 10.12 1.46
N VAL A 73 29.11 9.36 2.50
CA VAL A 73 29.70 8.04 2.74
C VAL A 73 29.18 7.01 1.73
N ARG A 74 27.88 7.01 1.44
CA ARG A 74 27.25 5.96 0.63
C ARG A 74 27.19 6.26 -0.87
N LYS A 75 27.06 7.53 -1.25
CA LYS A 75 26.73 7.97 -2.61
C LYS A 75 27.53 9.23 -3.01
N LYS A 76 28.80 9.32 -2.60
CA LYS A 76 29.71 10.46 -2.87
C LYS A 76 29.62 10.92 -4.32
N ASP A 77 29.92 10.03 -5.27
CA ASP A 77 30.05 10.39 -6.68
C ASP A 77 28.74 10.90 -7.27
N ARG A 78 27.62 10.27 -6.90
CA ARG A 78 26.28 10.70 -7.32
C ARG A 78 25.95 12.10 -6.80
N LEU A 79 26.24 12.37 -5.52
CA LEU A 79 26.02 13.69 -4.94
C LEU A 79 26.91 14.74 -5.62
N LEU A 80 28.20 14.46 -5.82
CA LEU A 80 29.13 15.39 -6.47
C LEU A 80 28.74 15.67 -7.93
N GLN A 81 28.39 14.64 -8.70
CA GLN A 81 27.89 14.79 -10.07
C GLN A 81 26.60 15.61 -10.12
N PHE A 82 25.67 15.38 -9.19
CA PHE A 82 24.45 16.19 -9.11
C PHE A 82 24.77 17.66 -8.82
N VAL A 83 25.61 17.94 -7.83
CA VAL A 83 26.01 19.30 -7.45
C VAL A 83 26.69 20.00 -8.63
N GLN A 84 27.59 19.32 -9.33
CA GLN A 84 28.25 19.84 -10.52
C GLN A 84 27.24 20.19 -11.62
N LYS A 85 26.30 19.28 -11.92
CA LYS A 85 25.21 19.55 -12.89
C LYS A 85 24.35 20.74 -12.48
N GLN A 86 24.03 20.88 -11.18
CA GLN A 86 23.24 22.03 -10.71
C GLN A 86 23.99 23.35 -10.86
N LEU A 87 25.30 23.36 -10.63
CA LEU A 87 26.16 24.53 -10.84
C LEU A 87 26.25 24.94 -12.30
N GLU A 88 26.46 23.97 -13.19
CA GLU A 88 26.47 24.19 -14.64
C GLU A 88 25.13 24.72 -15.13
N GLN A 89 24.02 24.17 -14.63
CA GLN A 89 22.67 24.61 -14.99
C GLN A 89 22.40 26.03 -14.49
N ALA A 90 22.75 26.35 -13.25
CA ALA A 90 22.61 27.71 -12.71
C ALA A 90 23.43 28.73 -13.52
N ALA A 91 24.64 28.37 -13.96
CA ALA A 91 25.47 29.21 -14.81
C ALA A 91 24.84 29.43 -16.21
N LYS A 92 24.20 28.41 -16.77
CA LYS A 92 23.45 28.51 -18.05
C LYS A 92 22.20 29.37 -17.90
N ASP A 93 21.42 29.20 -16.84
CA ASP A 93 20.19 29.96 -16.60
C ASP A 93 20.50 31.45 -16.36
N TYR A 94 21.58 31.75 -15.61
CA TYR A 94 22.09 33.11 -15.43
C TYR A 94 22.50 33.76 -16.77
N LYS A 95 23.24 33.03 -17.62
CA LYS A 95 23.62 33.50 -18.96
C LYS A 95 22.42 33.68 -19.90
N ALA A 96 21.41 32.82 -19.79
CA ALA A 96 20.24 32.81 -20.66
C ALA A 96 19.12 33.75 -20.19
N ARG A 97 19.27 34.45 -19.05
CA ARG A 97 18.20 35.22 -18.38
C ARG A 97 16.90 34.42 -18.21
N ARG A 98 17.00 33.09 -18.07
CA ARG A 98 15.83 32.22 -17.90
C ARG A 98 15.48 32.17 -16.41
N ILE A 99 14.24 32.54 -16.09
CA ILE A 99 13.67 32.25 -14.77
C ILE A 99 12.92 30.92 -14.93
N CYS A 100 13.52 29.82 -14.45
CA CYS A 100 12.81 28.54 -14.32
C CYS A 100 11.83 28.64 -13.14
N LEU A 101 10.68 29.26 -13.36
CA LEU A 101 9.55 29.20 -12.43
C LEU A 101 8.93 27.80 -12.52
N GLY A 102 9.11 26.97 -11.47
CA GLY A 102 8.18 25.88 -11.18
C GLY A 102 8.76 24.47 -10.96
N GLU A 103 10.02 24.18 -11.28
CA GLU A 103 10.58 22.83 -11.09
C GLU A 103 11.35 22.71 -9.77
N THR A 104 10.86 21.87 -8.85
CA THR A 104 11.52 21.65 -7.55
C THR A 104 12.88 20.98 -7.70
N LEU A 105 13.75 21.15 -6.71
CA LEU A 105 15.07 20.50 -6.72
C LEU A 105 14.93 18.97 -6.76
N LEU A 106 13.91 18.45 -6.06
CA LEU A 106 13.56 17.04 -6.04
C LEU A 106 13.19 16.52 -7.43
N THR A 107 12.30 17.21 -8.17
CA THR A 107 11.93 16.81 -9.54
C THR A 107 13.16 16.69 -10.45
N ARG A 108 14.03 17.70 -10.43
CA ARG A 108 15.28 17.68 -11.22
C ARG A 108 16.21 16.53 -10.83
N TYR A 109 16.32 16.25 -9.53
CA TYR A 109 17.14 15.16 -9.03
C TYR A 109 16.61 13.80 -9.49
N LEU A 110 15.31 13.57 -9.35
CA LEU A 110 14.68 12.31 -9.73
C LEU A 110 14.73 12.07 -11.25
N HIS A 111 14.48 13.10 -12.06
CA HIS A 111 14.55 13.01 -13.52
C HIS A 111 15.96 12.72 -14.04
N SER A 112 16.99 13.21 -13.37
CA SER A 112 18.38 13.07 -13.85
C SER A 112 19.00 11.69 -13.62
N HIS A 113 18.39 10.84 -12.80
CA HIS A 113 18.97 9.56 -12.38
C HIS A 113 18.09 8.33 -12.66
N MET A 114 16.87 8.50 -13.17
CA MET A 114 15.98 7.38 -13.57
C MET A 114 15.91 6.25 -12.53
N PHE A 115 15.66 6.60 -11.27
CA PHE A 115 15.63 5.64 -10.17
C PHE A 115 14.59 4.53 -10.42
N THR A 116 14.99 3.30 -10.11
CA THR A 116 14.13 2.11 -10.15
C THR A 116 13.55 1.80 -8.79
N GLU A 117 14.29 2.13 -7.72
CA GLU A 117 13.88 1.89 -6.35
C GLU A 117 13.90 3.17 -5.53
N LEU A 118 12.87 3.35 -4.72
CA LEU A 118 12.69 4.52 -3.87
C LEU A 118 12.46 4.06 -2.42
N HIS A 119 13.44 4.26 -1.55
CA HIS A 119 13.45 3.80 -0.16
C HIS A 119 13.34 4.99 0.80
N LEU A 120 12.10 5.30 1.20
CA LEU A 120 11.75 6.42 2.07
C LEU A 120 11.35 5.95 3.47
N ASP A 121 12.11 4.99 4.00
CA ASP A 121 11.81 4.35 5.28
C ASP A 121 12.19 5.24 6.46
N GLY A 122 11.29 5.36 7.44
CA GLY A 122 11.56 6.08 8.69
C GLY A 122 11.89 7.57 8.54
N ILE A 123 11.42 8.25 7.50
CA ILE A 123 11.58 9.69 7.29
C ILE A 123 10.51 10.49 8.05
N TYR A 124 9.25 10.05 7.96
CA TYR A 124 8.10 10.80 8.45
C TYR A 124 7.78 10.37 9.89
N LYS A 125 8.07 11.24 10.86
CA LYS A 125 7.91 10.94 12.29
C LYS A 125 6.60 11.48 12.85
N TYR A 126 6.25 11.04 14.06
CA TYR A 126 5.08 11.55 14.77
C TYR A 126 5.22 13.06 15.01
N GLY A 127 4.20 13.82 14.63
CA GLY A 127 4.18 15.29 14.75
C GLY A 127 4.74 16.04 13.54
N ASP A 128 5.36 15.35 12.58
CA ASP A 128 5.79 15.95 11.32
C ASP A 128 4.62 16.08 10.34
N ASP A 129 4.80 16.96 9.35
CA ASP A 129 3.98 16.96 8.14
C ASP A 129 4.24 15.65 7.36
N ASN A 130 3.37 14.66 7.57
CA ASN A 130 3.39 13.34 6.94
C ASN A 130 3.00 13.37 5.45
N THR A 131 3.06 14.55 4.80
CA THR A 131 2.76 14.71 3.39
C THR A 131 3.90 14.19 2.53
N LEU A 132 3.60 13.18 1.72
CA LEU A 132 4.51 12.68 0.70
C LEU A 132 4.62 13.69 -0.44
N PRO A 133 5.83 14.09 -0.87
CA PRO A 133 6.02 15.03 -1.97
C PRO A 133 5.44 14.44 -3.26
N PRO A 134 4.49 15.14 -3.95
CA PRO A 134 3.83 14.61 -5.13
C PRO A 134 4.79 14.23 -6.28
N GLU A 135 5.98 14.84 -6.30
CA GLU A 135 7.04 14.58 -7.27
C GLU A 135 7.47 13.11 -7.34
N ILE A 136 7.46 12.39 -6.21
CA ILE A 136 7.94 11.00 -6.18
C ILE A 136 7.05 10.07 -6.98
N PHE A 137 5.76 10.38 -7.09
CA PHE A 137 4.79 9.55 -7.79
C PHE A 137 4.78 9.78 -9.31
N ARG A 138 5.44 10.85 -9.78
CA ARG A 138 5.54 11.20 -11.20
C ARG A 138 6.74 10.56 -11.89
N CYS A 139 7.56 9.80 -11.17
CA CYS A 139 8.75 9.16 -11.71
C CYS A 139 8.37 7.88 -12.46
N PRO A 140 8.56 7.84 -13.80
CA PRO A 140 8.06 6.73 -14.61
C PRO A 140 8.87 5.44 -14.45
N SER A 141 10.11 5.51 -13.98
CA SER A 141 11.03 4.36 -13.90
C SER A 141 10.89 3.53 -12.62
N ILE A 142 10.15 3.99 -11.61
CA ILE A 142 10.11 3.34 -10.30
C ILE A 142 9.29 2.05 -10.37
N THR A 143 9.92 0.95 -9.96
CA THR A 143 9.32 -0.37 -9.80
C THR A 143 9.16 -0.76 -8.33
N TRP A 144 9.95 -0.17 -7.43
CA TRP A 144 9.89 -0.42 -5.99
C TRP A 144 9.74 0.87 -5.18
N LEU A 145 8.71 0.96 -4.35
CA LEU A 145 8.51 2.05 -3.40
C LEU A 145 8.43 1.49 -1.98
N SER A 146 9.42 1.81 -1.15
CA SER A 146 9.42 1.52 0.28
C SER A 146 9.12 2.79 1.09
N LEU A 147 8.12 2.69 1.95
CA LEU A 147 7.65 3.73 2.86
C LEU A 147 7.46 3.14 4.27
N LYS A 148 8.28 2.16 4.64
CA LYS A 148 8.17 1.42 5.90
C LYS A 148 8.54 2.30 7.09
N TYR A 149 8.05 1.93 8.27
CA TYR A 149 8.46 2.54 9.55
C TYR A 149 8.21 4.05 9.64
N ASN A 150 7.18 4.54 8.94
CA ASN A 150 6.76 5.93 8.96
C ASN A 150 5.48 6.09 9.81
N TYR A 151 5.05 7.33 10.01
CA TYR A 151 3.78 7.66 10.68
C TYR A 151 2.67 8.02 9.69
N LEU A 152 2.71 7.46 8.46
CA LEU A 152 1.73 7.80 7.43
C LEU A 152 0.32 7.37 7.84
N ASP A 153 -0.61 8.33 7.81
CA ASP A 153 -2.05 8.12 8.03
C ASP A 153 -2.82 8.00 6.72
N ARG A 154 -2.19 8.32 5.58
CA ARG A 154 -2.78 8.30 4.23
C ARG A 154 -1.70 8.15 3.15
N ILE A 155 -2.11 7.59 2.02
CA ILE A 155 -1.34 7.60 0.77
C ILE A 155 -2.06 8.54 -0.20
N PRO A 156 -1.37 9.50 -0.83
CA PRO A 156 -2.00 10.44 -1.74
C PRO A 156 -2.52 9.73 -3.00
N PRO A 157 -3.57 10.26 -3.65
CA PRO A 157 -4.12 9.69 -4.87
C PRO A 157 -3.10 9.62 -6.02
N ASP A 158 -2.06 10.46 -5.98
CA ASP A 158 -0.94 10.46 -6.93
C ASP A 158 -0.25 9.10 -7.10
N ILE A 159 -0.36 8.18 -6.13
CA ILE A 159 0.15 6.80 -6.27
C ILE A 159 -0.30 6.13 -7.58
N GLY A 160 -1.51 6.46 -8.07
CA GLY A 160 -2.04 5.94 -9.34
C GLY A 160 -1.27 6.37 -10.60
N GLN A 161 -0.34 7.32 -10.49
CA GLN A 161 0.56 7.71 -11.59
C GLN A 161 1.72 6.74 -11.78
N MET A 162 2.08 5.95 -10.75
CA MET A 162 3.20 5.01 -10.77
C MET A 162 2.84 3.71 -11.49
N ALA A 163 2.67 3.78 -12.81
CA ALA A 163 2.19 2.64 -13.60
C ALA A 163 3.18 1.47 -13.69
N ASN A 164 4.47 1.72 -13.47
CA ASN A 164 5.52 0.70 -13.48
C ASN A 164 5.81 0.13 -12.09
N LEU A 165 5.09 0.58 -11.06
CA LEU A 165 5.28 0.10 -9.69
C LEU A 165 4.89 -1.39 -9.60
N GLU A 166 5.83 -2.22 -9.14
CA GLU A 166 5.68 -3.67 -8.96
C GLU A 166 5.61 -4.03 -7.46
N HIS A 167 6.32 -3.29 -6.62
CA HIS A 167 6.40 -3.54 -5.19
C HIS A 167 6.14 -2.26 -4.39
N LEU A 168 5.16 -2.31 -3.48
CA LEU A 168 4.83 -1.22 -2.57
C LEU A 168 4.89 -1.69 -1.12
N ALA A 169 5.81 -1.13 -0.34
CA ALA A 169 5.97 -1.46 1.06
C ALA A 169 5.51 -0.32 1.98
N LEU A 170 4.53 -0.62 2.82
CA LEU A 170 3.86 0.29 3.74
C LEU A 170 3.82 -0.26 5.18
N THR A 171 4.67 -1.24 5.47
CA THR A 171 4.78 -1.90 6.78
C THR A 171 5.07 -0.91 7.90
N ASN A 172 4.46 -1.11 9.08
CA ASN A 172 4.64 -0.25 10.26
C ASN A 172 4.29 1.23 9.97
N ASN A 173 3.04 1.48 9.59
CA ASN A 173 2.47 2.83 9.45
C ASN A 173 1.19 2.97 10.30
N LYS A 174 0.39 4.02 10.08
CA LYS A 174 -0.89 4.27 10.75
C LYS A 174 -2.06 4.22 9.75
N LEU A 175 -1.92 3.41 8.69
CA LEU A 175 -2.92 3.32 7.63
C LEU A 175 -4.19 2.62 8.13
N GLN A 176 -5.32 3.25 7.87
CA GLN A 176 -6.67 2.70 8.03
C GLN A 176 -7.27 2.39 6.65
N ASN A 177 -8.45 1.79 6.61
CA ASN A 177 -9.12 1.41 5.36
C ASN A 177 -9.25 2.56 4.34
N LYS A 178 -9.53 3.77 4.81
CA LYS A 178 -9.67 4.97 3.95
C LYS A 178 -8.34 5.58 3.52
N SER A 179 -7.24 5.17 4.16
CA SER A 179 -5.90 5.70 3.92
C SER A 179 -5.31 5.23 2.59
N ILE A 180 -5.83 4.14 2.01
CA ILE A 180 -5.39 3.57 0.74
C ILE A 180 -6.37 4.03 -0.36
N PRO A 181 -5.95 4.92 -1.28
CA PRO A 181 -6.84 5.51 -2.27
C PRO A 181 -7.20 4.51 -3.38
N TYR A 182 -8.40 4.67 -3.94
CA TYR A 182 -8.86 3.84 -5.07
C TYR A 182 -7.94 3.94 -6.29
N THR A 183 -7.24 5.06 -6.48
CA THR A 183 -6.28 5.27 -7.59
C THR A 183 -5.13 4.26 -7.60
N LEU A 184 -4.86 3.54 -6.51
CA LEU A 184 -3.90 2.43 -6.49
C LEU A 184 -4.24 1.34 -7.52
N ILE A 185 -5.52 1.20 -7.91
CA ILE A 185 -5.94 0.27 -8.98
C ILE A 185 -5.29 0.58 -10.35
N PHE A 186 -4.81 1.82 -10.54
CA PHE A 186 -4.14 2.24 -11.78
C PHE A 186 -2.67 1.79 -11.86
N CYS A 187 -2.09 1.29 -10.76
CA CYS A 187 -0.80 0.61 -10.74
C CYS A 187 -0.94 -0.81 -11.30
N HIS A 188 -1.12 -0.93 -12.61
CA HIS A 188 -1.44 -2.20 -13.28
C HIS A 188 -0.33 -3.24 -13.17
N ASN A 189 0.90 -2.86 -12.86
CA ASN A 189 2.02 -3.78 -12.68
C ASN A 189 2.27 -4.18 -11.22
N LEU A 190 1.47 -3.69 -10.26
CA LEU A 190 1.71 -3.94 -8.84
C LEU A 190 1.45 -5.41 -8.51
N ARG A 191 2.50 -6.10 -8.04
CA ARG A 191 2.48 -7.53 -7.68
C ARG A 191 2.47 -7.76 -6.18
N THR A 192 3.27 -6.99 -5.45
CA THR A 192 3.44 -7.16 -4.00
C THR A 192 3.04 -5.89 -3.26
N LEU A 193 2.16 -6.06 -2.27
CA LEU A 193 1.73 -4.99 -1.37
C LEU A 193 1.96 -5.41 0.09
N LEU A 194 2.87 -4.72 0.78
CA LEU A 194 3.19 -4.99 2.18
C LEU A 194 2.48 -4.00 3.10
N LEU A 195 1.50 -4.46 3.87
CA LEU A 195 0.65 -3.65 4.76
C LEU A 195 0.73 -4.10 6.22
N ASP A 196 1.72 -4.92 6.60
CA ASP A 196 1.82 -5.43 7.97
C ASP A 196 1.92 -4.29 9.00
N ASN A 197 1.39 -4.53 10.20
CA ASN A 197 1.42 -3.62 11.34
C ASN A 197 0.87 -2.23 11.00
N ASN A 198 -0.34 -2.19 10.46
CA ASN A 198 -1.14 -0.99 10.25
C ASN A 198 -2.44 -1.08 11.07
N LEU A 199 -3.39 -0.19 10.83
CA LEU A 199 -4.66 -0.09 11.57
C LEU A 199 -5.86 -0.50 10.70
N LEU A 200 -5.66 -1.45 9.77
CA LEU A 200 -6.69 -1.90 8.83
C LEU A 200 -7.69 -2.86 9.51
N ASP A 201 -8.98 -2.53 9.43
CA ASP A 201 -10.08 -3.44 9.84
C ASP A 201 -10.43 -4.44 8.73
N ALA A 202 -10.13 -4.10 7.49
CA ALA A 202 -10.31 -4.91 6.30
C ALA A 202 -9.39 -4.43 5.18
N LEU A 203 -9.21 -5.23 4.13
CA LEU A 203 -8.53 -4.75 2.92
C LEU A 203 -9.50 -3.93 2.04
N PRO A 204 -9.05 -2.89 1.32
CA PRO A 204 -9.89 -2.21 0.36
C PRO A 204 -10.37 -3.16 -0.74
N GLY A 205 -11.68 -3.16 -1.00
CA GLY A 205 -12.30 -4.11 -1.92
C GLY A 205 -11.86 -4.00 -3.38
N PHE A 206 -11.33 -2.85 -3.79
CA PHE A 206 -10.79 -2.67 -5.14
C PHE A 206 -9.52 -3.50 -5.40
N LEU A 207 -8.81 -3.95 -4.36
CA LEU A 207 -7.64 -4.83 -4.52
C LEU A 207 -8.02 -6.15 -5.19
N LEU A 208 -9.27 -6.62 -5.04
CA LEU A 208 -9.79 -7.81 -5.72
C LEU A 208 -9.92 -7.66 -7.24
N LYS A 209 -9.81 -6.43 -7.76
CA LYS A 209 -9.92 -6.12 -9.19
C LYS A 209 -8.54 -5.82 -9.82
N MET A 210 -7.46 -5.87 -9.04
CA MET A 210 -6.11 -5.63 -9.54
C MET A 210 -5.57 -6.91 -10.20
N PRO A 211 -5.33 -6.93 -11.53
CA PRO A 211 -5.05 -8.16 -12.26
C PRO A 211 -3.66 -8.74 -11.96
N SER A 212 -2.68 -7.89 -11.66
CA SER A 212 -1.29 -8.29 -11.45
C SER A 212 -0.94 -8.48 -9.98
N LEU A 213 -1.88 -8.23 -9.05
CA LEU A 213 -1.60 -8.31 -7.63
C LEU A 213 -1.54 -9.79 -7.20
N GLU A 214 -0.35 -10.21 -6.79
CA GLU A 214 -0.05 -11.60 -6.45
C GLU A 214 -0.04 -11.83 -4.95
N THR A 215 0.46 -10.88 -4.16
CA THR A 215 0.65 -11.07 -2.72
C THR A 215 0.35 -9.79 -1.94
N VAL A 216 -0.43 -9.93 -0.85
CA VAL A 216 -0.71 -8.85 0.11
C VAL A 216 -0.38 -9.29 1.53
N HIS A 217 0.71 -8.79 2.08
CA HIS A 217 1.04 -9.02 3.49
C HIS A 217 0.24 -8.06 4.36
N ARG A 218 -0.41 -8.55 5.41
CA ARG A 218 -1.25 -7.71 6.29
C ARG A 218 -1.31 -8.16 7.75
N HIS A 219 -0.31 -8.90 8.21
CA HIS A 219 -0.22 -9.34 9.60
C HIS A 219 -0.17 -8.14 10.55
N GLY A 220 -0.58 -8.33 11.81
CA GLY A 220 -0.55 -7.25 12.81
C GLY A 220 -1.50 -6.08 12.55
N ASN A 221 -2.54 -6.26 11.71
CA ASN A 221 -3.65 -5.32 11.56
C ASN A 221 -4.82 -5.69 12.49
N HIS A 222 -5.75 -4.75 12.71
CA HIS A 222 -6.94 -4.95 13.57
C HIS A 222 -7.96 -5.98 13.02
N ASN A 223 -7.79 -6.42 11.77
CA ASN A 223 -8.73 -7.27 11.04
C ASN A 223 -8.79 -8.75 11.50
N TYR A 224 -7.85 -9.24 12.31
CA TYR A 224 -7.71 -10.69 12.53
C TYR A 224 -8.83 -11.30 13.38
N PHE A 225 -9.22 -10.66 14.48
CA PHE A 225 -10.22 -11.23 15.39
C PHE A 225 -11.67 -11.04 14.91
N LYS A 226 -11.99 -9.89 14.30
CA LYS A 226 -13.35 -9.58 13.83
C LYS A 226 -13.73 -10.39 12.58
N SER A 227 -12.77 -10.67 11.70
CA SER A 227 -12.99 -11.41 10.46
C SER A 227 -13.35 -12.86 10.69
N THR A 228 -12.69 -13.54 11.63
CA THR A 228 -12.95 -14.94 11.96
C THR A 228 -14.39 -15.14 12.45
N PHE A 229 -14.90 -14.26 13.31
CA PHE A 229 -16.31 -14.30 13.75
C PHE A 229 -17.30 -14.07 12.59
N MET A 230 -17.06 -13.04 11.77
CA MET A 230 -17.97 -12.71 10.66
C MET A 230 -17.95 -13.78 9.54
N TRP A 231 -16.84 -14.50 9.36
CA TRP A 231 -16.73 -15.51 8.32
C TRP A 231 -17.66 -16.71 8.56
N TYR A 232 -17.80 -17.14 9.83
CA TYR A 232 -18.65 -18.25 10.22
C TYR A 232 -20.10 -17.84 10.57
N HIS A 233 -20.34 -16.58 10.93
CA HIS A 233 -21.62 -16.14 11.47
C HIS A 233 -22.03 -14.75 11.00
N THR A 234 -22.51 -14.60 9.76
CA THR A 234 -23.21 -13.36 9.40
C THR A 234 -24.41 -13.56 8.48
N ASP A 235 -25.53 -12.97 8.88
CA ASP A 235 -26.62 -12.57 8.00
C ASP A 235 -26.12 -11.48 7.02
N VAL A 236 -26.71 -11.37 5.83
CA VAL A 236 -26.39 -10.29 4.87
C VAL A 236 -26.56 -8.91 5.50
N ASN A 237 -27.50 -8.79 6.44
CA ASN A 237 -27.78 -7.58 7.19
C ASN A 237 -26.60 -7.12 8.06
N GLU A 238 -25.68 -8.02 8.41
CA GLU A 238 -24.49 -7.70 9.20
C GLU A 238 -23.26 -7.40 8.32
N ARG A 239 -23.36 -7.65 7.02
CA ARG A 239 -22.31 -7.37 6.02
C ARG A 239 -22.55 -6.07 5.27
N ILE A 240 -23.79 -5.62 5.19
CA ILE A 240 -24.18 -4.34 4.62
C ILE A 240 -24.53 -3.38 5.76
N LEU A 241 -23.64 -2.44 6.05
CA LEU A 241 -23.80 -1.47 7.13
C LEU A 241 -24.16 -0.12 6.54
N SER A 242 -25.30 0.44 6.93
CA SER A 242 -25.68 1.80 6.54
C SER A 242 -24.75 2.82 7.18
N ILE A 243 -24.36 3.83 6.41
CA ILE A 243 -23.61 4.99 6.88
C ILE A 243 -24.56 6.18 6.77
N GLY A 244 -24.94 6.73 7.92
CA GLY A 244 -25.80 7.91 8.00
C GLY A 244 -25.12 9.18 7.47
N HIS A 245 -25.93 10.20 7.19
CA HIS A 245 -25.42 11.54 6.88
C HIS A 245 -24.80 12.14 8.15
N VAL A 246 -23.56 12.63 8.06
CA VAL A 246 -22.96 13.39 9.16
C VAL A 246 -23.45 14.83 9.02
N SER A 247 -24.43 15.22 9.83
CA SER A 247 -25.10 16.54 9.80
C SER A 247 -24.20 17.73 10.10
N ASP A 248 -23.02 17.51 10.68
CA ASP A 248 -22.28 18.58 11.35
C ASP A 248 -21.36 19.39 10.42
N PHE A 249 -21.29 19.03 9.14
CA PHE A 249 -20.59 19.82 8.12
C PHE A 249 -21.49 20.07 6.92
N VAL A 250 -22.19 21.20 6.95
CA VAL A 250 -22.78 21.83 5.76
C VAL A 250 -21.63 22.43 4.95
N MET A 251 -20.82 21.58 4.31
CA MET A 251 -20.15 22.06 3.10
C MET A 251 -21.27 22.31 2.09
N ARG A 252 -21.54 23.59 1.81
CA ARG A 252 -22.26 23.97 0.58
C ARG A 252 -21.59 23.19 -0.55
N GLN A 253 -22.33 22.33 -1.23
CA GLN A 253 -21.78 21.61 -2.37
C GLN A 253 -21.18 22.66 -3.31
N PRO A 254 -19.89 22.59 -3.64
CA PRO A 254 -19.31 23.56 -4.56
C PRO A 254 -20.01 23.44 -5.92
N GLU A 255 -20.72 24.50 -6.31
CA GLU A 255 -21.60 24.53 -7.49
C GLU A 255 -20.84 24.75 -8.80
N THR A 256 -19.51 24.54 -8.83
CA THR A 256 -18.73 24.81 -10.04
C THR A 256 -18.84 23.64 -11.02
N LEU A 257 -18.84 23.96 -12.32
CA LEU A 257 -18.75 22.95 -13.38
C LEU A 257 -17.51 22.05 -13.20
N GLN A 258 -16.40 22.63 -12.73
CA GLN A 258 -15.15 21.90 -12.45
C GLN A 258 -15.34 20.82 -11.36
N PHE A 259 -16.11 21.12 -10.31
CA PHE A 259 -16.42 20.16 -9.26
C PHE A 259 -17.33 19.03 -9.77
N TRP A 260 -18.41 19.35 -10.48
CA TRP A 260 -19.31 18.34 -11.04
C TRP A 260 -18.61 17.43 -12.06
N ALA A 261 -17.77 18.03 -12.93
CA ALA A 261 -16.94 17.27 -13.85
C ALA A 261 -15.97 16.34 -13.10
N THR A 262 -15.35 16.83 -12.02
CA THR A 262 -14.46 16.03 -11.16
C THR A 262 -15.19 14.87 -10.52
N GLN A 263 -16.36 15.11 -9.91
CA GLN A 263 -17.16 14.06 -9.30
C GLN A 263 -17.57 12.99 -10.32
N ALA A 264 -17.93 13.40 -11.54
CA ALA A 264 -18.25 12.48 -12.64
C ALA A 264 -17.03 11.64 -13.07
N VAL A 265 -15.86 12.26 -13.23
CA VAL A 265 -14.61 11.58 -13.61
C VAL A 265 -14.14 10.62 -12.50
N ILE A 266 -14.22 11.00 -11.23
CA ILE A 266 -13.92 10.12 -10.10
C ILE A 266 -14.90 8.93 -10.09
N GLY A 267 -16.19 9.21 -10.28
CA GLY A 267 -17.25 8.20 -10.29
C GLY A 267 -17.12 7.19 -11.44
N SER A 268 -16.66 7.62 -12.62
CA SER A 268 -16.46 6.75 -13.77
C SER A 268 -15.29 5.76 -13.61
N LYS A 269 -14.43 5.96 -12.60
CA LYS A 269 -13.27 5.11 -12.28
C LYS A 269 -12.25 4.99 -13.41
N VAL A 270 -12.29 5.89 -14.39
CA VAL A 270 -11.30 5.95 -15.47
C VAL A 270 -9.94 6.36 -14.90
N ASN A 271 -8.86 5.90 -15.52
CA ASN A 271 -7.51 6.36 -15.18
C ASN A 271 -7.33 7.80 -15.71
N PHE A 272 -7.82 8.77 -14.93
CA PHE A 272 -7.83 10.19 -15.29
C PHE A 272 -6.44 10.81 -15.43
N TYR A 273 -5.37 10.13 -14.96
CA TYR A 273 -3.99 10.55 -15.21
C TYR A 273 -3.57 10.34 -16.67
N ARG A 274 -4.14 9.32 -17.34
CA ARG A 274 -3.77 8.91 -18.70
C ARG A 274 -4.85 9.19 -19.74
N ASP A 275 -6.10 9.33 -19.32
CA ASP A 275 -7.23 9.55 -20.22
C ASP A 275 -7.09 10.89 -20.97
N PRO A 276 -6.99 10.88 -22.33
CA PRO A 276 -6.85 12.09 -23.11
C PRO A 276 -8.10 12.99 -23.05
N ALA A 277 -9.27 12.45 -22.70
CA ALA A 277 -10.50 13.22 -22.54
C ALA A 277 -10.49 14.08 -21.26
N VAL A 278 -9.61 13.78 -20.29
CA VAL A 278 -9.49 14.55 -19.05
C VAL A 278 -8.40 15.61 -19.22
N ALA A 279 -8.81 16.89 -19.26
CA ALA A 279 -7.90 18.03 -19.40
C ALA A 279 -6.86 18.12 -18.25
N PRO A 280 -5.60 18.53 -18.51
CA PRO A 280 -4.56 18.59 -17.48
C PRO A 280 -4.93 19.39 -16.22
N VAL A 281 -5.54 20.57 -16.40
CA VAL A 281 -6.02 21.42 -15.28
C VAL A 281 -7.06 20.69 -14.42
N LEU A 282 -7.89 19.85 -15.04
CA LEU A 282 -8.86 19.05 -14.32
C LEU A 282 -8.18 17.91 -13.55
N ARG A 283 -7.10 17.31 -14.06
CA ARG A 283 -6.35 16.24 -13.36
C ARG A 283 -5.74 16.73 -12.04
N GLU A 284 -5.15 17.91 -12.05
CA GLU A 284 -4.59 18.53 -10.85
C GLU A 284 -5.68 18.81 -9.82
N TYR A 285 -6.82 19.34 -10.27
CA TYR A 285 -7.97 19.59 -9.41
C TYR A 285 -8.59 18.30 -8.87
N ILE A 286 -8.77 17.26 -9.70
CA ILE A 286 -9.22 15.94 -9.27
C ILE A 286 -8.31 15.43 -8.14
N THR A 287 -6.99 15.51 -8.32
CA THR A 287 -6.01 15.03 -7.36
C THR A 287 -6.11 15.77 -6.02
N SER A 288 -6.33 17.09 -6.03
CA SER A 288 -6.42 17.88 -4.81
C SER A 288 -7.67 17.59 -3.97
N ILE A 289 -8.78 17.21 -4.60
CA ILE A 289 -10.04 16.94 -3.90
C ILE A 289 -10.45 15.45 -3.87
N TYR A 290 -9.65 14.54 -4.44
CA TYR A 290 -10.00 13.12 -4.56
C TYR A 290 -10.37 12.48 -3.22
N THR A 291 -9.65 12.85 -2.17
CA THR A 291 -9.81 12.31 -0.81
C THR A 291 -11.14 12.71 -0.16
N MET A 292 -11.88 13.67 -0.74
CA MET A 292 -13.19 14.10 -0.27
C MET A 292 -14.33 13.17 -0.73
N PHE A 293 -14.04 12.18 -1.57
CA PHE A 293 -15.06 11.31 -2.17
C PHE A 293 -14.95 9.86 -1.70
N ASN A 294 -16.10 9.24 -1.51
CA ASN A 294 -16.26 7.79 -1.58
C ASN A 294 -16.65 7.39 -3.01
N VAL A 295 -15.97 6.38 -3.56
CA VAL A 295 -16.23 5.85 -4.90
C VAL A 295 -17.07 4.57 -4.79
N CYS A 296 -18.27 4.55 -5.38
CA CYS A 296 -19.14 3.38 -5.36
C CYS A 296 -18.47 2.23 -6.10
N VAL A 297 -18.30 1.08 -5.45
CA VAL A 297 -17.64 -0.05 -6.14
C VAL A 297 -18.49 -0.63 -7.27
N TYR A 298 -19.82 -0.53 -7.17
CA TYR A 298 -20.79 -1.15 -8.08
C TYR A 298 -21.08 -0.29 -9.31
N CYS A 299 -21.57 0.95 -9.13
CA CYS A 299 -21.93 1.85 -10.22
C CYS A 299 -20.92 3.00 -10.40
N ASN A 300 -21.17 3.87 -11.38
CA ASN A 300 -20.29 4.99 -11.71
C ASN A 300 -20.65 6.27 -10.91
N THR A 301 -20.73 6.13 -9.59
CA THR A 301 -21.08 7.24 -8.69
C THR A 301 -19.97 7.47 -7.68
N ALA A 302 -19.55 8.72 -7.55
CA ALA A 302 -18.80 9.22 -6.41
C ALA A 302 -19.73 10.09 -5.55
N LYS A 303 -19.62 9.97 -4.22
CA LYS A 303 -20.33 10.83 -3.27
C LYS A 303 -19.33 11.43 -2.29
N LEU A 304 -19.63 12.60 -1.73
CA LEU A 304 -18.80 13.20 -0.70
C LEU A 304 -18.77 12.32 0.57
N LEU A 305 -17.70 12.39 1.34
CA LEU A 305 -17.51 11.58 2.55
C LEU A 305 -18.64 11.74 3.59
N ASN A 306 -19.29 12.90 3.65
CA ASN A 306 -20.38 13.21 4.57
C ASN A 306 -21.75 12.71 4.10
N GLN A 307 -21.86 12.27 2.84
CA GLN A 307 -23.12 11.79 2.28
C GLN A 307 -23.41 10.35 2.68
N ALA A 308 -24.69 10.04 2.83
CA ALA A 308 -25.16 8.70 3.16
C ALA A 308 -24.78 7.67 2.08
N GLY A 309 -24.47 6.46 2.54
CA GLY A 309 -24.08 5.33 1.73
C GLY A 309 -24.05 4.04 2.55
N TYR A 310 -23.33 3.04 2.05
CA TYR A 310 -23.23 1.73 2.68
C TYR A 310 -21.80 1.24 2.69
N LYS A 311 -21.34 0.73 3.83
CA LYS A 311 -20.13 -0.07 3.96
C LYS A 311 -20.51 -1.53 3.73
N VAL A 312 -19.84 -2.18 2.78
CA VAL A 312 -20.11 -3.58 2.43
C VAL A 312 -18.88 -4.41 2.74
N ILE A 313 -19.05 -5.47 3.50
CA ILE A 313 -17.98 -6.42 3.81
C ILE A 313 -18.19 -7.68 2.98
N THR A 314 -17.18 -8.04 2.19
CA THR A 314 -17.14 -9.29 1.43
C THR A 314 -15.94 -10.12 1.87
N PHE A 315 -16.03 -11.43 1.70
CA PHE A 315 -14.92 -12.33 1.92
C PHE A 315 -14.57 -13.01 0.61
N LYS A 316 -13.28 -13.00 0.26
CA LYS A 316 -12.78 -13.72 -0.90
C LYS A 316 -11.42 -14.30 -0.53
N ASN A 317 -11.11 -15.49 -1.04
CA ASN A 317 -9.80 -16.11 -0.87
C ASN A 317 -9.05 -16.25 -2.21
N PRO A 318 -8.51 -15.16 -2.81
CA PRO A 318 -7.84 -15.28 -4.11
C PRO A 318 -6.31 -15.29 -4.06
N TYR A 319 -5.66 -14.82 -2.98
CA TYR A 319 -4.21 -14.52 -2.99
C TYR A 319 -3.47 -14.81 -1.68
N LEU A 320 -4.12 -15.40 -0.66
CA LEU A 320 -3.70 -15.21 0.76
C LEU A 320 -3.67 -16.49 1.61
N GLY A 321 -3.62 -17.67 0.98
CA GLY A 321 -3.62 -18.96 1.69
C GLY A 321 -4.87 -19.17 2.55
N ASN A 322 -4.81 -20.05 3.56
CA ASN A 322 -5.94 -20.50 4.39
C ASN A 322 -6.54 -19.42 5.34
N THR A 323 -6.60 -18.15 4.97
CA THR A 323 -7.13 -17.09 5.86
C THR A 323 -8.39 -16.41 5.33
N CYS A 324 -9.39 -16.28 6.22
CA CYS A 324 -10.67 -15.60 6.01
C CYS A 324 -10.48 -14.08 5.97
N VAL A 325 -10.22 -13.51 4.79
CA VAL A 325 -9.87 -12.09 4.66
C VAL A 325 -11.10 -11.21 4.44
N PRO A 326 -11.38 -10.23 5.29
CA PRO A 326 -12.43 -9.27 5.04
C PRO A 326 -11.95 -8.21 4.04
N PHE A 327 -12.77 -7.96 3.02
CA PHE A 327 -12.63 -6.84 2.10
C PHE A 327 -13.76 -5.87 2.34
N GLN A 328 -13.42 -4.58 2.45
CA GLN A 328 -14.38 -3.51 2.66
C GLN A 328 -14.57 -2.72 1.37
N HIS A 329 -15.84 -2.52 1.01
CA HIS A 329 -16.28 -1.72 -0.11
C HIS A 329 -17.19 -0.58 0.36
N TRP A 330 -17.33 0.43 -0.48
CA TRP A 330 -18.35 1.46 -0.30
C TRP A 330 -19.35 1.42 -1.45
N ALA A 331 -20.63 1.60 -1.15
CA ALA A 331 -21.73 1.63 -2.10
C ALA A 331 -22.63 2.84 -1.87
N CYS A 332 -23.10 3.45 -2.96
CA CYS A 332 -23.88 4.70 -2.90
C CYS A 332 -25.36 4.51 -2.55
N SER A 333 -25.88 3.29 -2.64
CA SER A 333 -27.27 2.88 -2.37
C SER A 333 -27.32 1.44 -1.85
N LEU A 334 -28.45 1.04 -1.25
CA LEU A 334 -28.68 -0.33 -0.81
C LEU A 334 -28.66 -1.31 -1.99
N SER A 335 -29.23 -0.93 -3.13
CA SER A 335 -29.19 -1.73 -4.36
C SER A 335 -27.75 -1.98 -4.83
N CYS A 336 -26.89 -0.95 -4.82
CA CYS A 336 -25.47 -1.10 -5.12
C CYS A 336 -24.77 -1.98 -4.08
N ALA A 337 -25.13 -1.86 -2.80
CA ALA A 337 -24.55 -2.68 -1.74
C ALA A 337 -24.88 -4.16 -1.90
N MET A 338 -26.15 -4.48 -2.16
CA MET A 338 -26.63 -5.83 -2.45
C MET A 338 -26.00 -6.38 -3.74
N GLY A 339 -25.84 -5.54 -4.77
CA GLY A 339 -25.15 -5.91 -6.01
C GLY A 339 -23.68 -6.28 -5.84
N VAL A 340 -23.08 -5.97 -4.70
CA VAL A 340 -21.70 -6.33 -4.35
C VAL A 340 -21.68 -7.54 -3.42
N GLU A 341 -22.49 -7.51 -2.37
CA GLU A 341 -22.48 -8.54 -1.33
C GLU A 341 -23.02 -9.87 -1.84
N ILE A 342 -24.17 -9.87 -2.51
CA ILE A 342 -24.88 -11.11 -2.87
C ILE A 342 -24.03 -12.00 -3.78
N PRO A 343 -23.42 -11.48 -4.87
CA PRO A 343 -22.54 -12.29 -5.71
C PRO A 343 -21.31 -12.79 -4.94
N ALA A 344 -20.67 -11.94 -4.15
CA ALA A 344 -19.49 -12.31 -3.38
C ALA A 344 -19.79 -13.40 -2.34
N ARG A 345 -20.94 -13.33 -1.68
CA ARG A 345 -21.41 -14.35 -0.75
C ARG A 345 -21.71 -15.68 -1.44
N TYR A 346 -22.33 -15.63 -2.62
CA TYR A 346 -22.55 -16.83 -3.42
C TYR A 346 -21.23 -17.52 -3.80
N GLU A 347 -20.25 -16.75 -4.28
CA GLU A 347 -18.89 -17.24 -4.55
C GLU A 347 -18.24 -17.86 -3.30
N GLN A 348 -18.33 -17.18 -2.15
CA GLN A 348 -17.80 -17.66 -0.87
C GLN A 348 -18.42 -19.01 -0.46
N ILE A 349 -19.76 -19.13 -0.50
CA ILE A 349 -20.47 -20.36 -0.14
C ILE A 349 -20.10 -21.49 -1.09
N LYS A 350 -20.01 -21.21 -2.39
CA LYS A 350 -19.60 -22.19 -3.40
C LYS A 350 -18.18 -22.70 -3.14
N ALA A 351 -17.24 -21.79 -2.87
CA ALA A 351 -15.85 -22.13 -2.58
C ALA A 351 -15.73 -22.97 -1.28
N ALA A 352 -16.47 -22.60 -0.23
CA ALA A 352 -16.50 -23.37 1.01
C ALA A 352 -16.99 -24.81 0.78
N ARG A 353 -18.07 -24.99 0.01
CA ARG A 353 -18.60 -26.32 -0.35
C ARG A 353 -17.67 -27.16 -1.22
N GLU A 354 -16.80 -26.52 -2.02
CA GLU A 354 -15.77 -27.25 -2.78
C GLU A 354 -14.66 -27.70 -1.83
N LEU A 355 -14.17 -26.81 -0.96
CA LEU A 355 -13.15 -27.14 0.02
C LEU A 355 -13.60 -28.27 0.97
N ASP A 356 -14.84 -28.25 1.44
CA ASP A 356 -15.42 -29.33 2.25
C ASP A 356 -15.41 -30.67 1.50
N ARG A 357 -15.70 -30.66 0.18
CA ARG A 357 -15.66 -31.86 -0.65
C ARG A 357 -14.23 -32.38 -0.86
N GLU A 358 -13.28 -31.49 -1.12
CA GLU A 358 -11.86 -31.83 -1.24
C GLU A 358 -11.32 -32.42 0.07
N TYR A 359 -11.70 -31.82 1.21
CA TYR A 359 -11.33 -32.31 2.53
C TYR A 359 -11.94 -33.68 2.83
N ASP A 360 -13.24 -33.87 2.57
CA ASP A 360 -13.91 -35.17 2.73
C ASP A 360 -13.20 -36.24 1.88
N ALA A 361 -12.86 -35.94 0.61
CA ALA A 361 -12.12 -36.85 -0.26
C ALA A 361 -10.70 -37.15 0.25
N TYR A 362 -10.00 -36.16 0.79
CA TYR A 362 -8.70 -36.33 1.42
C TYR A 362 -8.78 -37.25 2.65
N VAL A 363 -9.74 -37.02 3.54
CA VAL A 363 -10.00 -37.87 4.71
C VAL A 363 -10.27 -39.31 4.30
N GLU A 364 -11.12 -39.51 3.28
CA GLU A 364 -11.38 -40.86 2.74
C GLU A 364 -10.11 -41.52 2.19
N SER A 365 -9.25 -40.76 1.52
CA SER A 365 -7.99 -41.26 0.97
C SER A 365 -7.03 -41.71 2.09
N CYS A 366 -6.90 -40.92 3.16
CA CYS A 366 -6.10 -41.27 4.33
C CYS A 366 -6.66 -42.52 5.02
N GLN A 367 -7.98 -42.60 5.19
CA GLN A 367 -8.63 -43.78 5.78
C GLN A 367 -8.39 -45.05 4.97
N LYS A 368 -8.29 -44.96 3.63
CA LYS A 368 -7.94 -46.10 2.76
C LYS A 368 -6.47 -46.48 2.91
N GLN A 369 -5.56 -45.51 2.99
CA GLN A 369 -4.12 -45.73 3.07
C GLN A 369 -3.66 -46.35 4.40
N TYR A 370 -4.25 -45.92 5.53
CA TYR A 370 -3.89 -46.39 6.87
C TYR A 370 -4.78 -47.54 7.38
N ARG A 371 -5.38 -48.33 6.48
CA ARG A 371 -6.05 -49.58 6.85
C ARG A 371 -4.99 -50.57 7.35
N VAL A 372 -4.90 -50.75 8.66
CA VAL A 372 -4.05 -51.79 9.24
C VAL A 372 -4.87 -53.05 9.46
N VAL A 373 -4.46 -54.13 8.78
CA VAL A 373 -5.05 -55.47 8.91
C VAL A 373 -4.16 -56.25 9.87
N TYR A 374 -4.72 -56.69 11.00
CA TYR A 374 -4.04 -57.58 11.93
C TYR A 374 -4.70 -58.95 11.90
N THR A 375 -3.91 -60.00 12.01
CA THR A 375 -4.41 -61.38 12.18
C THR A 375 -4.35 -61.72 13.65
N SER A 376 -5.48 -62.06 14.28
CA SER A 376 -5.50 -62.54 15.66
C SER A 376 -4.71 -63.87 15.77
N PRO A 377 -4.23 -64.25 16.97
CA PRO A 377 -3.60 -65.55 17.21
C PRO A 377 -4.45 -66.75 16.76
N ASP A 378 -5.78 -66.57 16.68
CA ASP A 378 -6.78 -67.57 16.27
C ASP A 378 -7.05 -67.54 14.75
N GLY A 379 -6.24 -66.79 13.98
CA GLY A 379 -6.33 -66.72 12.52
C GLY A 379 -7.44 -65.80 11.98
N LYS A 380 -8.13 -65.03 12.84
CA LYS A 380 -9.19 -64.10 12.40
C LYS A 380 -8.58 -62.76 11.97
N ARG A 381 -8.94 -62.29 10.78
CA ARG A 381 -8.60 -60.93 10.34
C ARG A 381 -9.45 -59.92 11.13
N LEU A 382 -8.78 -58.99 11.81
CA LEU A 382 -9.41 -57.84 12.46
C LEU A 382 -8.97 -56.57 11.72
N GLU A 383 -9.95 -55.77 11.30
CA GLU A 383 -9.73 -54.49 10.62
C GLU A 383 -9.81 -53.35 11.63
N HIS A 384 -8.71 -52.63 11.85
CA HIS A 384 -8.75 -51.38 12.61
C HIS A 384 -8.81 -50.20 11.63
N ARG A 385 -9.92 -49.46 11.65
CA ARG A 385 -9.98 -48.14 10.98
C ARG A 385 -9.32 -47.11 11.90
N PRO A 386 -8.36 -46.31 11.42
CA PRO A 386 -7.86 -45.19 12.21
C PRO A 386 -9.04 -44.26 12.56
N MET A 387 -9.16 -43.92 13.83
CA MET A 387 -10.19 -43.01 14.32
C MET A 387 -9.79 -41.58 13.93
N ILE A 388 -10.12 -41.17 12.72
CA ILE A 388 -10.10 -39.75 12.36
C ILE A 388 -11.36 -39.16 12.96
N ILE A 389 -11.23 -38.27 13.94
CA ILE A 389 -12.36 -37.57 14.56
C ILE A 389 -13.10 -36.85 13.42
N PRO A 390 -14.33 -37.26 13.06
CA PRO A 390 -15.11 -36.52 12.09
C PRO A 390 -15.42 -35.18 12.73
N HIS A 391 -15.28 -34.08 12.00
CA HIS A 391 -15.93 -32.84 12.41
C HIS A 391 -17.41 -33.18 12.65
N GLN A 392 -17.91 -32.93 13.87
CA GLN A 392 -19.33 -33.10 14.16
C GLN A 392 -20.12 -32.28 13.15
N ARG A 393 -20.79 -32.94 12.19
CA ARG A 393 -21.92 -32.36 11.46
C ARG A 393 -23.05 -32.15 12.48
N ARG A 394 -23.00 -31.06 13.24
CA ARG A 394 -24.13 -30.57 14.01
C ARG A 394 -24.22 -29.06 13.81
N GLY A 395 -25.39 -28.61 13.38
CA GLY A 395 -25.69 -27.19 13.30
C GLY A 395 -25.48 -26.51 14.66
N CYS A 396 -25.02 -25.26 14.60
CA CYS A 396 -24.88 -24.30 15.69
C CYS A 396 -23.86 -24.60 16.81
N GLY A 397 -22.96 -23.63 17.03
CA GLY A 397 -22.39 -23.31 18.34
C GLY A 397 -21.12 -24.04 18.75
N PHE A 398 -20.10 -23.24 19.08
CA PHE A 398 -18.85 -23.57 19.80
C PHE A 398 -17.68 -24.17 19.01
N HIS A 399 -16.65 -23.32 18.85
CA HIS A 399 -15.27 -23.68 18.53
C HIS A 399 -14.60 -24.39 19.70
N GLN A 400 -13.88 -25.48 19.42
CA GLN A 400 -12.60 -25.76 20.06
C GLN A 400 -11.59 -26.23 19.01
N SER A 401 -10.43 -25.60 19.03
CA SER A 401 -9.21 -25.95 18.34
C SER A 401 -8.81 -27.40 18.60
N CYS A 402 -8.82 -28.24 17.56
CA CYS A 402 -8.14 -29.53 17.62
C CYS A 402 -6.71 -29.37 17.13
N HIS A 403 -5.78 -29.20 18.08
CA HIS A 403 -4.40 -29.59 17.88
C HIS A 403 -4.37 -31.10 17.62
N CYS A 404 -3.80 -31.53 16.49
CA CYS A 404 -3.36 -32.90 16.32
C CYS A 404 -2.30 -33.20 17.39
N VAL A 405 -2.70 -33.86 18.47
CA VAL A 405 -1.78 -34.58 19.34
C VAL A 405 -1.51 -35.91 18.64
N LEU A 406 -0.34 -36.00 18.00
CA LEU A 406 0.28 -37.27 17.66
C LEU A 406 0.72 -37.92 18.98
N LEU A 407 0.08 -39.02 19.36
CA LEU A 407 0.61 -40.00 20.32
C LEU A 407 1.34 -41.09 19.56
#